data_AF-A0AAV5B5U4-F1
#
_entry.id   AF-A0AAV5B5U4-F1
#
_cell.length_a   1.000
_cell.length_b   1.000
_cell.length_c   1.000
_cell.angle_alpha   90.00
_cell.angle_beta   90.00
_cell.angle_gamma   90.00
#
_symmetry.space_group_name_H-M   'P 1'
#
loop_
_entity.id
_entity.type
_entity.pdbx_description
1 polymer ?
#
loop_
_entity_poly.entity_id
_entity_poly.type
_entity_poly.pdbx_seq_one_letter_code
_entity_poly.pdbx_strand_id
1 'polypeptide(L)'
;MKITNEAKPLIEELLKEKGAEGLMMEVHESCCGKSPVFALVTYDPEDQPELVNGIKVLIFDQDKEAAKDIEIDVVDNELVVKGADSCGCSHEGDHACGGCGDHAHHEHGEGCCGSHDHEGGCCHHHEE
;
A
#
# COMPACT_ATOMS: atom_id res chain seq x y z
N MET A 1 11.93 -8.72 1.12
CA MET A 1 11.93 -7.57 0.20
C MET A 1 13.11 -7.66 -0.73
N LYS A 2 13.00 -7.09 -1.92
CA LYS A 2 14.11 -6.89 -2.85
C LYS A 2 14.15 -5.43 -3.30
N ILE A 3 15.35 -4.89 -3.49
CA ILE A 3 15.58 -3.56 -4.07
C ILE A 3 16.53 -3.77 -5.25
N THR A 4 16.13 -3.38 -6.46
CA THR A 4 16.98 -3.55 -7.64
C THR A 4 18.19 -2.61 -7.57
N ASN A 5 19.25 -2.96 -8.31
CA ASN A 5 20.45 -2.11 -8.38
C ASN A 5 20.17 -0.76 -9.03
N GLU A 6 19.13 -0.67 -9.85
CA GLU A 6 18.69 0.56 -10.51
C GLU A 6 17.96 1.49 -9.53
N ALA A 7 17.17 0.93 -8.61
CA ALA A 7 16.48 1.68 -7.56
C ALA A 7 17.41 2.24 -6.49
N LYS A 8 18.49 1.51 -6.18
CA LYS A 8 19.45 1.88 -5.15
C LYS A 8 19.93 3.35 -5.21
N PRO A 9 20.52 3.85 -6.32
CA PRO A 9 21.04 5.22 -6.37
C PRO A 9 19.96 6.28 -6.19
N LEU A 10 18.73 6.05 -6.70
CA LEU A 10 17.61 6.98 -6.51
C LEU A 10 17.18 7.03 -5.04
N ILE A 11 17.12 5.87 -4.37
CA ILE A 11 16.80 5.80 -2.94
C ILE A 11 17.88 6.48 -2.11
N GLU A 12 19.16 6.25 -2.40
CA GLU A 12 20.27 6.92 -1.69
C GLU A 12 20.24 8.44 -1.85
N GLU A 13 19.91 8.92 -3.05
CA GLU A 13 19.74 10.36 -3.31
C GLU A 13 18.57 10.95 -2.52
N LEU A 14 17.41 10.28 -2.53
CA LEU A 14 16.22 10.67 -1.76
C LEU A 14 16.49 10.72 -0.26
N LEU A 15 17.15 9.69 0.28
CA LEU A 15 17.53 9.63 1.70
C LEU A 15 18.44 10.80 2.07
N LYS A 16 19.44 11.09 1.23
CA LYS A 16 20.36 12.20 1.45
C LYS A 16 19.67 13.56 1.34
N GLU A 17 18.78 13.73 0.37
CA GLU A 17 18.02 14.97 0.18
C GLU A 17 17.10 15.25 1.37
N LYS A 18 16.42 14.22 1.87
CA LYS A 18 15.50 14.33 3.01
C LYS A 18 16.17 14.24 4.38
N GLY A 19 17.47 13.91 4.43
CA GLY A 19 18.19 13.71 5.69
C GLY A 19 17.70 12.51 6.49
N ALA A 20 17.19 11.48 5.81
CA ALA A 20 16.73 10.24 6.41
C ALA A 20 17.84 9.19 6.45
N GLU A 21 17.75 8.25 7.38
CA GLU A 21 18.75 7.18 7.55
C GLU A 21 18.43 5.91 6.76
N GLY A 22 17.15 5.71 6.44
CA GLY A 22 16.71 4.60 5.62
C GLY A 22 15.21 4.60 5.40
N LEU A 23 14.70 3.44 5.03
CA LEU A 23 13.29 3.21 4.76
C LEU A 23 12.63 2.45 5.91
N MET A 24 11.32 2.60 6.04
CA MET A 24 10.46 1.78 6.87
C MET A 24 9.32 1.27 6.02
N MET A 25 8.99 -0.01 6.16
CA MET A 25 7.88 -0.66 5.48
C MET A 25 6.88 -1.17 6.50
N GLU A 26 5.61 -0.83 6.28
CA GLU A 26 4.47 -1.36 7.02
C GLU A 26 3.43 -1.87 6.04
N VAL A 27 2.64 -2.86 6.45
CA VAL A 27 1.49 -3.29 5.65
C VAL A 27 0.21 -2.80 6.31
N HIS A 28 -0.52 -1.98 5.58
CA HIS A 28 -1.82 -1.52 6.01
C HIS A 28 -2.90 -2.42 5.44
N GLU A 29 -3.75 -2.97 6.31
CA GLU A 29 -4.97 -3.65 5.91
C GLU A 29 -6.06 -2.61 5.63
N SER A 30 -6.58 -2.64 4.42
CA SER A 30 -7.72 -1.84 3.98
C SER A 30 -8.89 -2.75 3.58
N CYS A 31 -10.07 -2.18 3.37
CA CYS A 31 -11.23 -2.91 2.87
C CYS A 31 -10.99 -3.61 1.52
N CYS A 32 -9.98 -3.17 0.77
CA CYS A 32 -9.61 -3.71 -0.54
C CYS A 32 -8.35 -4.59 -0.51
N GLY A 33 -7.81 -4.90 0.68
CA GLY A 33 -6.65 -5.78 0.84
C GLY A 33 -5.47 -5.11 1.55
N LYS A 34 -4.33 -5.78 1.48
CA LYS A 34 -3.07 -5.39 2.12
C LYS A 34 -2.25 -4.51 1.18
N SER A 35 -1.95 -3.30 1.62
CA SER A 35 -1.14 -2.35 0.86
C SER A 35 0.15 -2.06 1.62
N PRO A 36 1.33 -2.27 1.03
CA PRO A 36 2.57 -1.84 1.65
C PRO A 36 2.70 -0.32 1.57
N VAL A 37 3.07 0.27 2.70
CA VAL A 37 3.36 1.69 2.85
C VAL A 37 4.85 1.84 3.16
N PHE A 38 5.49 2.80 2.50
CA PHE A 38 6.91 3.09 2.68
C PHE A 38 7.09 4.51 3.20
N ALA A 39 7.96 4.65 4.18
CA ALA A 39 8.34 5.95 4.74
C ALA A 39 9.86 6.11 4.77
N LEU A 40 10.32 7.35 4.60
CA LEU A 40 11.69 7.75 4.87
C LEU A 40 11.79 8.07 6.35
N VAL A 41 12.69 7.39 7.07
CA VAL A 41 12.78 7.51 8.53
C VAL A 41 14.22 7.68 9.00
N THR A 42 14.35 8.27 10.18
CA THR A 42 15.55 8.17 11.03
C THR A 42 15.30 7.09 12.07
N TYR A 43 16.30 6.28 12.38
CA TYR A 43 16.11 5.12 13.25
C TYR A 43 16.36 5.48 14.71
N ASP A 44 15.55 4.93 15.60
CA ASP A 44 15.83 4.94 17.01
C ASP A 44 16.91 3.89 17.37
N PRO A 45 17.61 4.02 18.51
CA PRO A 45 18.67 3.09 18.90
C PRO A 45 18.21 1.65 19.13
N GLU A 46 16.90 1.47 19.33
CA GLU A 46 16.22 0.19 19.54
C GLU A 46 15.70 -0.43 18.24
N ASP A 47 15.66 0.33 17.15
CA ASP A 47 15.30 -0.19 15.84
C ASP A 47 16.36 -1.17 15.33
N GLN A 48 15.90 -2.23 14.70
CA GLN A 48 16.75 -3.24 14.07
C GLN A 48 16.49 -3.28 12.56
N PRO A 49 16.89 -2.23 11.82
CA PRO A 49 16.74 -2.23 10.38
C PRO A 49 17.62 -3.31 9.75
N GLU A 50 17.08 -3.98 8.74
CA GLU A 50 17.80 -4.93 7.90
C GLU A 50 18.45 -4.22 6.71
N LEU A 51 19.53 -4.79 6.19
CA LEU A 51 20.19 -4.28 4.98
C LEU A 51 19.65 -4.98 3.75
N VAL A 52 18.88 -4.25 2.94
CA VAL A 52 18.35 -4.72 1.65
C VAL A 52 19.08 -3.98 0.54
N ASN A 53 19.91 -4.71 -0.22
CA ASN A 53 20.79 -4.16 -1.27
C ASN A 53 21.71 -2.99 -0.81
N GLY A 54 22.04 -2.95 0.49
CA GLY A 54 22.84 -1.90 1.11
C GLY A 54 22.05 -0.69 1.60
N ILE A 55 20.74 -0.66 1.39
CA ILE A 55 19.82 0.30 2.00
C ILE A 55 19.34 -0.27 3.34
N LYS A 56 19.32 0.56 4.38
CA LYS A 56 18.68 0.20 5.65
C LYS A 56 17.17 0.25 5.48
N VAL A 57 16.48 -0.82 5.86
CA VAL A 57 15.02 -0.92 5.81
C VAL A 57 14.54 -1.51 7.14
N LEU A 58 13.63 -0.81 7.82
CA LEU A 58 12.95 -1.34 8.99
C LEU A 58 11.68 -2.05 8.52
N ILE A 59 11.54 -3.32 8.90
CA ILE A 59 10.40 -4.17 8.59
C ILE A 59 9.97 -4.85 9.88
N PHE A 60 8.74 -4.61 10.32
CA PHE A 60 8.23 -5.26 11.53
C PHE A 60 8.02 -6.75 11.30
N ASP A 61 8.15 -7.55 12.36
CA ASP A 61 8.01 -9.01 12.28
C ASP A 61 6.68 -9.47 11.66
N GLN A 62 5.60 -8.74 11.93
CA GLN A 62 4.27 -9.00 11.36
C GLN A 62 4.20 -8.83 9.83
N ASP A 63 5.09 -8.01 9.26
CA ASP A 63 5.11 -7.64 7.85
C ASP A 63 6.20 -8.38 7.06
N LYS A 64 7.05 -9.16 7.71
CA LYS A 64 8.16 -9.88 7.07
C LYS A 64 7.72 -10.86 6.00
N GLU A 65 6.59 -11.54 6.17
CA GLU A 65 6.06 -12.44 5.15
C GLU A 65 5.64 -11.66 3.90
N ALA A 66 4.83 -10.61 4.07
CA ALA A 66 4.41 -9.75 2.96
C ALA A 66 5.60 -9.05 2.27
N ALA A 67 6.63 -8.69 3.04
CA ALA A 67 7.84 -8.11 2.51
C ALA A 67 8.55 -9.02 1.51
N LYS A 68 8.45 -10.36 1.62
CA LYS A 68 9.19 -11.29 0.73
C LYS A 68 8.79 -11.16 -0.73
N ASP A 69 7.52 -10.90 -0.97
CA ASP A 69 6.94 -10.78 -2.31
C ASP A 69 7.11 -9.37 -2.91
N ILE A 70 7.51 -8.40 -2.09
CA ILE A 70 7.71 -7.01 -2.49
C ILE A 70 9.09 -6.79 -3.11
N GLU A 71 9.09 -6.12 -4.26
CA GLU A 71 10.28 -5.67 -4.99
C GLU A 71 10.17 -4.17 -5.33
N ILE A 72 11.18 -3.39 -4.96
CA ILE A 72 11.31 -1.98 -5.36
C ILE A 72 12.23 -1.91 -6.57
N ASP A 73 11.73 -1.29 -7.64
CA ASP A 73 12.42 -1.16 -8.91
C ASP A 73 12.29 0.26 -9.48
N VAL A 74 12.92 0.53 -10.62
CA VAL A 74 12.81 1.80 -11.35
C VAL A 74 12.20 1.56 -12.71
N VAL A 75 11.15 2.30 -13.02
CA VAL A 75 10.53 2.33 -14.35
C VAL A 75 10.37 3.78 -14.73
N ASP A 76 10.82 4.16 -15.94
CA ASP A 76 10.75 5.54 -16.43
C ASP A 76 11.35 6.59 -15.48
N ASN A 77 12.43 6.21 -14.78
CA ASN A 77 13.13 7.04 -13.79
C ASN A 77 12.31 7.36 -12.52
N GLU A 78 11.24 6.60 -12.28
CA GLU A 78 10.39 6.66 -11.09
C GLU A 78 10.50 5.36 -10.29
N LEU A 79 10.45 5.46 -8.96
CA LEU A 79 10.45 4.29 -8.08
C LEU A 79 9.09 3.61 -8.13
N VAL A 80 9.08 2.32 -8.44
CA VAL A 80 7.88 1.49 -8.50
C VAL A 80 7.99 0.32 -7.53
N VAL A 81 6.86 -0.06 -6.94
CA VAL A 81 6.75 -1.22 -6.06
C VAL A 81 6.01 -2.33 -6.81
N LYS A 82 6.64 -3.49 -6.93
CA LYS A 82 6.12 -4.69 -7.58
C LYS A 82 5.84 -5.77 -6.52
N GLY A 83 4.89 -6.66 -6.82
CA GLY A 83 4.60 -7.83 -5.99
C GLY A 83 3.77 -7.58 -4.73
N ALA A 84 3.27 -6.35 -4.54
CA ALA A 84 2.07 -6.17 -3.74
C ALA A 84 0.89 -6.69 -4.58
N ASP A 85 0.26 -7.79 -4.17
CA ASP A 85 -0.95 -8.29 -4.81
C ASP A 85 -1.94 -7.12 -4.98
N SER A 86 -2.19 -6.82 -6.25
CA SER A 86 -2.73 -5.57 -6.72
C SER A 86 -4.11 -5.27 -6.12
N CYS A 87 -4.22 -4.26 -5.27
CA CYS A 87 -5.43 -3.46 -5.25
C CYS A 87 -5.42 -2.65 -6.55
N GLY A 88 -6.36 -2.94 -7.47
CA GLY A 88 -6.46 -2.36 -8.81
C GLY A 88 -6.85 -0.87 -8.84
N CYS A 89 -6.08 -0.02 -8.16
CA CYS A 89 -6.22 1.42 -8.24
C CYS A 89 -5.28 1.93 -9.33
N SER A 90 -5.65 1.68 -10.60
CA SER A 90 -5.03 2.36 -11.74
C SER A 90 -5.43 3.83 -11.68
N HIS A 91 -4.54 4.69 -11.16
CA HIS A 91 -4.71 6.13 -11.26
C HIS A 91 -4.05 6.65 -12.54
N GLU A 92 -4.71 6.41 -13.68
CA GLU A 92 -4.59 7.24 -14.88
C GLU A 92 -5.99 7.34 -15.49
N GLY A 93 -6.81 8.20 -14.90
CA GLY A 93 -8.17 8.42 -15.32
C GLY A 93 -9.05 8.77 -14.14
N ASP A 94 -9.82 9.83 -14.32
CA ASP A 94 -10.83 10.41 -13.44
C ASP A 94 -11.93 9.39 -13.04
N HIS A 95 -11.62 8.30 -12.33
CA HIS A 95 -12.65 7.38 -11.82
C HIS A 95 -12.19 6.71 -10.51
N ALA A 96 -12.95 7.00 -9.45
CA ALA A 96 -12.81 6.49 -8.11
C ALA A 96 -12.79 4.96 -8.03
N CYS A 97 -12.01 4.43 -7.08
CA CYS A 97 -12.09 3.11 -6.44
C CYS A 97 -13.22 2.18 -6.96
N GLY A 98 -12.97 1.51 -8.08
CA GLY A 98 -13.83 0.48 -8.63
C GLY A 98 -13.56 -0.87 -7.97
N GLY A 99 -13.93 -0.99 -6.69
CA GLY A 99 -13.77 -2.20 -5.88
C GLY A 99 -14.98 -2.49 -4.99
N CYS A 100 -16.15 -1.98 -5.34
CA CYS A 100 -17.42 -2.40 -4.76
C CYS A 100 -18.26 -2.94 -5.93
N GLY A 101 -18.70 -4.19 -5.81
CA GLY A 101 -19.45 -4.88 -6.84
C GLY A 101 -20.65 -4.09 -7.31
N ASP A 102 -21.01 -4.35 -8.57
CA ASP A 102 -22.22 -3.95 -9.27
C ASP A 102 -23.42 -3.78 -8.33
N HIS A 103 -23.62 -2.56 -7.84
CA HIS A 103 -24.87 -2.14 -7.25
C HIS A 103 -25.06 -0.67 -7.62
N ALA A 104 -26.12 -0.41 -8.38
CA ALA A 104 -26.51 0.90 -8.84
C ALA A 104 -26.37 1.95 -7.72
N HIS A 105 -25.54 2.95 -7.97
CA HIS A 105 -25.40 4.13 -7.13
C HIS A 105 -26.75 4.85 -7.06
N HIS A 106 -27.47 4.68 -5.96
CA HIS A 106 -28.49 5.62 -5.54
C HIS A 106 -27.78 6.69 -4.72
N GLU A 107 -27.72 7.92 -5.24
CA GLU A 107 -26.99 9.02 -4.63
C GLU A 107 -27.57 9.36 -3.25
N HIS A 108 -26.78 9.10 -2.20
CA HIS A 108 -26.99 9.70 -0.88
C HIS A 108 -25.73 10.48 -0.52
N GLY A 109 -25.90 11.78 -0.33
CA GLY A 109 -24.84 12.73 -0.04
C GLY A 109 -24.09 12.44 1.25
N GLU A 110 -22.82 12.85 1.25
CA GLU A 110 -22.02 13.28 2.40
C GLU A 110 -22.22 12.49 3.71
N GLY A 111 -21.46 11.40 3.89
CA GLY A 111 -21.30 10.79 5.20
C GLY A 111 -20.50 9.48 5.17
N CYS A 112 -19.32 9.49 5.79
CA CYS A 112 -18.62 8.26 6.19
C CYS A 112 -19.59 7.35 6.97
N CYS A 113 -19.59 6.07 6.65
CA CYS A 113 -20.47 5.04 7.21
C CYS A 113 -20.40 5.01 8.75
N GLY A 114 -21.29 5.76 9.39
CA GLY A 114 -21.67 5.59 10.80
C GLY A 114 -22.69 4.48 10.89
N SER A 115 -22.44 3.56 11.81
CA SER A 115 -23.23 2.38 12.14
C SER A 115 -24.73 2.64 12.12
N HIS A 116 -25.47 1.83 11.35
CA HIS A 116 -26.90 1.67 11.57
C HIS A 116 -27.30 0.20 11.34
N ASP A 117 -27.57 -0.47 12.46
CA ASP A 117 -28.34 -1.71 12.53
C ASP A 117 -29.65 -1.53 11.76
N HIS A 118 -29.82 -2.31 10.69
CA HIS A 118 -31.13 -2.57 10.12
C HIS A 118 -31.43 -4.06 10.20
N GLU A 119 -32.10 -4.39 11.29
CA GLU A 119 -33.01 -5.51 11.43
C GLU A 119 -34.03 -5.49 10.28
N GLY A 120 -34.03 -6.52 9.42
CA GLY A 120 -35.16 -6.84 8.54
C GLY A 120 -34.90 -6.84 7.03
N GLY A 121 -35.00 -8.04 6.44
CA GLY A 121 -35.53 -8.21 5.09
C GLY A 121 -34.51 -8.58 4.01
N CYS A 122 -34.30 -9.88 3.81
CA CYS A 122 -33.74 -10.42 2.57
C CYS A 122 -34.71 -10.12 1.41
N CYS A 123 -34.35 -9.24 0.49
CA CYS A 123 -35.09 -9.06 -0.76
C CYS A 123 -34.72 -10.21 -1.72
N HIS A 124 -35.58 -11.24 -1.78
CA HIS A 124 -35.60 -12.24 -2.83
C HIS A 124 -35.88 -11.58 -4.19
N HIS A 125 -35.01 -11.85 -5.17
CA HIS A 125 -35.27 -11.59 -6.58
C HIS A 125 -36.39 -12.53 -7.06
N HIS A 126 -37.46 -11.98 -7.65
CA HIS A 126 -38.42 -12.74 -8.44
C HIS A 126 -38.20 -12.31 -9.89
N GLU A 127 -37.77 -13.24 -10.74
CA GLU A 127 -37.80 -13.07 -12.18
C GLU A 127 -39.05 -13.80 -12.72
N GLU A 128 -39.75 -13.10 -13.62
CA GLU A 128 -40.83 -13.50 -14.57
C GLU A 128 -42.13 -14.15 -14.07
#